data_AF-A0A562MBA0-F1
#
_entry.id   AF-A0A562MBA0-F1
#
_cell.length_a   1.000
_cell.length_b   1.000
_cell.length_c   1.000
_cell.angle_alpha   90.00
_cell.angle_beta   90.00
_cell.angle_gamma   90.00
#
_symmetry.space_group_name_H-M   'P 1'
#
loop_
_entity.id
_entity.type
_entity.pdbx_description
1 polymer ?
#
loop_
_entity_poly.entity_id
_entity_poly.type
_entity_poly.pdbx_seq_one_letter_code
_entity_poly.pdbx_strand_id
1 'polypeptide(L)'
;MQFTSVKKILFPLIKGGQQWQGIDINGHEIKPKFYFSNVQWVLILISILTLLKLKTGLSKEMIGYVISAFAISVSLFMSLLISIFDKFENTDLSTKGKTEDDLIRLVQKKNFFKRFISVTSYLVVLSIFIILICSLNYIFNLTDNIDSHQFTFNFEKIDISLTLKNSLIVCYRIILNYFLLNYLLLTLFVASSAYEYYISEIDKHKIL
;
A
#
# COMPACT_ATOMS: atom_id res chain seq x y z
N MET A 1 -23.68 -19.16 1.61
CA MET A 1 -22.86 -18.22 2.43
C MET A 1 -21.81 -17.56 1.55
N GLN A 2 -22.00 -16.28 1.19
CA GLN A 2 -21.09 -15.51 0.32
C GLN A 2 -19.80 -15.05 1.04
N PHE A 3 -19.64 -15.25 2.35
CA PHE A 3 -18.42 -14.83 3.07
C PHE A 3 -17.16 -15.65 2.72
N THR A 4 -17.32 -16.91 2.29
CA THR A 4 -16.19 -17.70 1.77
C THR A 4 -15.70 -17.17 0.42
N SER A 5 -16.53 -16.44 -0.34
CA SER A 5 -16.09 -15.82 -1.60
C SER A 5 -15.27 -14.55 -1.35
N VAL A 6 -15.62 -13.73 -0.35
CA VAL A 6 -14.87 -12.49 -0.05
C VAL A 6 -13.41 -12.79 0.29
N LYS A 7 -13.15 -13.76 1.19
CA LYS A 7 -11.76 -14.21 1.47
C LYS A 7 -11.07 -14.77 0.23
N LYS A 8 -11.80 -15.54 -0.60
CA LYS A 8 -11.30 -16.09 -1.87
C LYS A 8 -11.02 -15.03 -2.93
N ILE A 9 -11.61 -13.83 -2.84
CA ILE A 9 -11.38 -12.71 -3.78
C ILE A 9 -10.29 -11.76 -3.25
N LEU A 10 -10.33 -11.44 -1.96
CA LEU A 10 -9.38 -10.51 -1.34
C LEU A 10 -7.97 -11.10 -1.27
N PHE A 11 -7.85 -12.40 -0.97
CA PHE A 11 -6.54 -13.04 -0.79
C PHE A 11 -5.72 -13.08 -2.10
N PRO A 12 -6.26 -13.49 -3.26
CA PRO A 12 -5.56 -13.38 -4.52
C PRO A 12 -5.21 -11.94 -4.90
N LEU A 13 -6.05 -10.96 -4.55
CA LEU A 13 -5.81 -9.55 -4.87
C LEU A 13 -4.62 -8.99 -4.07
N ILE A 14 -4.57 -9.27 -2.76
CA ILE A 14 -3.43 -8.91 -1.91
C ILE A 14 -2.17 -9.65 -2.36
N LYS A 15 -2.26 -10.97 -2.58
CA LYS A 15 -1.14 -11.79 -3.03
C LYS A 15 -0.63 -11.34 -4.39
N GLY A 16 -1.52 -11.03 -5.33
CA GLY A 16 -1.19 -10.52 -6.65
C GLY A 16 -0.48 -9.16 -6.58
N GLY A 17 -1.01 -8.22 -5.79
CA GLY A 17 -0.38 -6.93 -5.55
C GLY A 17 1.04 -7.06 -4.99
N GLN A 18 1.25 -7.95 -4.02
CA GLN A 18 2.58 -8.19 -3.42
C GLN A 18 3.54 -8.91 -4.39
N GLN A 19 3.04 -9.88 -5.16
CA GLN A 19 3.86 -10.59 -6.16
C GLN A 19 4.34 -9.65 -7.25
N TRP A 20 3.44 -8.84 -7.81
CA TRP A 20 3.78 -7.90 -8.88
C TRP A 20 4.57 -6.67 -8.42
N GLN A 21 4.70 -6.43 -7.11
CA GLN A 21 5.69 -5.48 -6.59
C GLN A 21 7.13 -5.97 -6.81
N GLY A 22 7.35 -7.28 -6.75
CA GLY A 22 8.66 -7.91 -6.90
C GLY A 22 8.94 -8.42 -8.31
N ILE A 23 8.14 -8.08 -9.32
CA ILE A 23 8.34 -8.52 -10.71
C ILE A 23 8.58 -7.28 -11.57
N ASP A 24 9.74 -7.22 -12.23
CA ASP A 24 10.05 -6.16 -13.18
C ASP A 24 9.21 -6.31 -14.48
N ILE A 25 9.12 -5.27 -15.28
CA ILE A 25 8.44 -5.23 -16.59
C ILE A 25 9.00 -6.34 -17.51
N ASN A 26 10.29 -6.66 -17.38
CA ASN A 26 10.96 -7.76 -18.08
C ASN A 26 10.59 -9.17 -17.57
N GLY A 27 9.80 -9.28 -16.49
CA GLY A 27 9.38 -10.54 -15.90
C GLY A 27 10.38 -11.16 -14.91
N HIS A 28 11.48 -10.47 -14.61
CA HIS A 28 12.45 -10.92 -13.62
C HIS A 28 11.92 -10.70 -12.19
N GLU A 29 11.95 -11.75 -11.38
CA GLU A 29 11.59 -11.68 -9.96
C GLU A 29 12.72 -11.05 -9.14
N ILE A 30 12.50 -9.86 -8.63
CA ILE A 30 13.32 -9.19 -7.63
C ILE A 30 12.68 -9.46 -6.26
N LYS A 31 12.71 -10.72 -5.82
CA LYS A 31 12.23 -11.07 -4.47
C LYS A 31 13.25 -10.64 -3.42
N PRO A 32 12.84 -9.97 -2.33
CA PRO A 32 13.72 -9.71 -1.21
C PRO A 32 14.15 -11.04 -0.56
N LYS A 33 15.40 -11.11 -0.09
CA LYS A 33 15.93 -12.30 0.63
C LYS A 33 15.21 -12.57 1.96
N PHE A 34 14.51 -11.58 2.51
CA PHE A 34 13.76 -11.66 3.77
C PHE A 34 12.27 -11.41 3.56
N TYR A 35 11.44 -11.75 4.57
CA TYR A 35 9.98 -11.56 4.53
C TYR A 35 9.57 -10.09 4.33
N PHE A 36 10.36 -9.16 4.88
CA PHE A 36 10.22 -7.73 4.65
C PHE A 36 11.35 -7.21 3.74
N SER A 37 11.00 -6.35 2.78
CA SER A 37 11.97 -5.61 1.97
C SER A 37 12.78 -4.65 2.84
N ASN A 38 14.01 -4.32 2.42
CA ASN A 38 14.86 -3.31 3.09
C ASN A 38 14.09 -1.99 3.31
N VAL A 39 13.21 -1.62 2.36
CA VAL A 39 12.39 -0.41 2.48
C VAL A 39 11.34 -0.55 3.59
N GLN A 40 10.74 -1.73 3.76
CA GLN A 40 9.73 -1.96 4.82
C GLN A 40 10.35 -1.90 6.21
N TRP A 41 11.59 -2.36 6.38
CA TRP A 41 12.34 -2.18 7.64
C TRP A 41 12.59 -0.71 7.95
N VAL A 42 12.94 0.10 6.94
CA VAL A 42 13.07 1.55 7.09
C VAL A 42 11.73 2.19 7.48
N LEU A 43 10.61 1.75 6.90
CA LEU A 43 9.28 2.25 7.26
C LEU A 43 8.91 1.94 8.71
N ILE A 44 9.22 0.74 9.20
CA ILE A 44 9.00 0.38 10.61
C ILE A 44 9.83 1.29 11.51
N LEU A 45 11.11 1.50 11.19
CA LEU A 45 11.99 2.36 11.95
C LEU A 45 11.48 3.81 11.99
N ILE A 46 11.04 4.36 10.85
CA ILE A 46 10.43 5.70 10.79
C ILE A 46 9.15 5.75 11.63
N SER A 47 8.31 4.71 11.57
CA SER A 47 7.05 4.64 12.34
C SER A 47 7.28 4.62 13.86
N ILE A 48 8.40 4.06 14.31
CA ILE A 48 8.82 4.09 15.72
C ILE A 48 9.36 5.47 16.07
N LEU A 49 10.16 6.09 15.20
CA LEU A 49 10.69 7.45 15.43
C LEU A 49 9.59 8.51 15.49
N THR A 50 8.54 8.40 14.69
CA THR A 50 7.41 9.34 14.73
C THR A 50 6.67 9.28 16.06
N LEU A 51 6.59 8.12 16.71
CA LEU A 51 6.02 7.96 18.06
C LEU A 51 6.81 8.67 19.15
N LEU A 52 8.14 8.69 19.04
CA LEU A 52 8.99 9.41 20.01
C LEU A 52 8.76 10.92 19.96
N LYS A 53 8.46 11.46 18.77
CA LYS A 53 8.17 12.89 18.57
C LYS A 53 6.70 13.25 18.82
N LEU A 54 5.74 12.42 18.40
CA LEU A 54 4.31 12.63 18.60
C LEU A 54 3.79 11.73 19.73
N LYS A 55 4.09 12.11 20.98
CA LYS A 55 3.61 11.39 22.18
C LYS A 55 2.07 11.33 22.28
N THR A 56 1.37 12.28 21.67
CA THR A 56 -0.09 12.40 21.65
C THR A 56 -0.74 11.72 20.42
N GLY A 57 0.07 11.18 19.48
CA GLY A 57 -0.44 10.57 18.25
C GLY A 57 -1.03 11.60 17.27
N LEU A 58 -1.77 11.12 16.26
CA LEU A 58 -2.48 11.98 15.31
C LEU A 58 -3.76 12.53 15.96
N SER A 59 -4.02 13.84 15.84
CA SER A 59 -5.25 14.45 16.36
C SER A 59 -6.50 13.89 15.68
N LYS A 60 -7.66 13.97 16.34
CA LYS A 60 -8.94 13.51 15.75
C LYS A 60 -9.25 14.24 14.44
N GLU A 61 -8.93 15.52 14.35
CA GLU A 61 -9.08 16.30 13.10
C GLU A 61 -8.20 15.74 11.98
N MET A 62 -6.94 15.45 12.27
CA MET A 62 -6.01 14.85 11.30
C MET A 62 -6.49 13.48 10.83
N ILE A 63 -7.04 12.66 11.74
CA ILE A 63 -7.63 11.36 11.39
C ILE A 63 -8.83 11.55 10.46
N GLY A 64 -9.66 12.56 10.71
CA GLY A 64 -10.75 12.95 9.81
C GLY A 64 -10.25 13.29 8.40
N TYR A 65 -9.21 14.13 8.29
CA TYR A 65 -8.60 14.46 7.00
C TYR A 65 -8.00 13.25 6.29
N VAL A 66 -7.35 12.36 7.04
CA VAL A 66 -6.83 11.09 6.51
C VAL A 66 -7.99 10.28 5.91
N ILE A 67 -9.08 10.04 6.66
CA ILE A 67 -10.24 9.30 6.14
C ILE A 67 -10.77 9.91 4.85
N SER A 68 -10.94 11.24 4.81
CA SER A 68 -11.42 11.94 3.61
C SER A 68 -10.46 11.77 2.42
N ALA A 69 -9.15 11.93 2.63
CA ALA A 69 -8.15 11.77 1.59
C ALA A 69 -8.12 10.34 1.03
N PHE A 70 -8.21 9.33 1.89
CA PHE A 70 -8.25 7.93 1.47
C PHE A 70 -9.56 7.57 0.74
N ALA A 71 -10.70 8.16 1.13
CA ALA A 71 -11.96 7.97 0.41
C ALA A 71 -11.89 8.53 -1.01
N ILE A 72 -11.34 9.74 -1.18
CA ILE A 72 -11.09 10.33 -2.50
C ILE A 72 -10.14 9.43 -3.30
N SER A 73 -9.08 8.93 -2.66
CA SER A 73 -8.10 8.09 -3.34
C SER A 73 -8.69 6.75 -3.81
N VAL A 74 -9.59 6.13 -3.04
CA VAL A 74 -10.35 4.94 -3.49
C VAL A 74 -11.09 5.24 -4.79
N SER A 75 -11.81 6.36 -4.86
CA SER A 75 -12.53 6.75 -6.08
C SER A 75 -11.58 6.97 -7.26
N LEU A 76 -10.48 7.71 -7.05
CA LEU A 76 -9.50 7.98 -8.10
C LEU A 76 -8.85 6.70 -8.64
N PHE A 77 -8.40 5.80 -7.75
CA PHE A 77 -7.76 4.56 -8.17
C PHE A 77 -8.74 3.59 -8.84
N MET A 78 -10.01 3.58 -8.42
CA MET A 78 -11.04 2.79 -9.12
C MET A 78 -11.30 3.33 -10.53
N SER A 79 -11.41 4.64 -10.71
CA SER A 79 -11.53 5.26 -12.04
C SER A 79 -10.32 4.97 -12.93
N LEU A 80 -9.11 5.03 -12.35
CA LEU A 80 -7.86 4.72 -13.04
C LEU A 80 -7.78 3.24 -13.46
N LEU A 81 -8.24 2.32 -12.60
CA LEU A 81 -8.32 0.90 -12.92
C LEU A 81 -9.22 0.63 -14.11
N ILE A 82 -10.41 1.24 -14.14
CA ILE A 82 -11.35 1.10 -15.25
C ILE A 82 -10.70 1.62 -16.54
N SER A 83 -10.15 2.83 -16.52
CA SER A 83 -9.51 3.44 -17.70
C SER A 83 -8.34 2.61 -18.24
N ILE A 84 -7.51 2.05 -17.36
CA ILE A 84 -6.39 1.21 -17.77
C ILE A 84 -6.86 -0.15 -18.27
N PHE A 85 -7.93 -0.70 -17.70
CA PHE A 85 -8.53 -1.93 -18.18
C PHE A 85 -9.12 -1.75 -19.59
N ASP A 86 -9.86 -0.67 -19.83
CA ASP A 86 -10.39 -0.34 -21.16
C ASP A 86 -9.24 -0.17 -22.17
N LYS A 87 -8.14 0.48 -21.78
CA LYS A 87 -6.95 0.63 -22.63
C LYS A 87 -6.26 -0.70 -22.91
N PHE A 88 -6.27 -1.63 -21.97
CA PHE A 88 -5.76 -2.98 -22.16
C PHE A 88 -6.64 -3.77 -23.14
N GLU A 89 -7.96 -3.72 -22.99
CA GLU A 89 -8.91 -4.42 -23.88
C GLU A 89 -8.79 -3.95 -25.33
N ASN A 90 -8.55 -2.65 -25.53
CA ASN A 90 -8.33 -2.06 -26.85
C ASN A 90 -6.89 -2.23 -27.38
N THR A 91 -5.99 -2.88 -26.64
CA THR A 91 -4.61 -3.12 -27.08
C THR A 91 -4.52 -4.42 -27.86
N ASP A 92 -4.07 -4.36 -29.11
CA ASP A 92 -3.73 -5.56 -29.88
C ASP A 92 -2.41 -6.19 -29.38
N LEU A 93 -2.54 -7.38 -28.79
CA LEU A 93 -1.43 -8.22 -28.34
C LEU A 93 -1.09 -9.35 -29.34
N SER A 94 -1.56 -9.25 -30.59
CA SER A 94 -1.25 -10.19 -31.65
C SER A 94 0.25 -10.28 -31.93
N THR A 95 0.73 -11.52 -32.05
CA THR A 95 2.12 -11.87 -32.31
C THR A 95 2.40 -12.15 -33.79
N LYS A 96 1.39 -12.09 -34.66
CA LYS A 96 1.53 -12.45 -36.09
C LYS A 96 2.41 -11.44 -36.82
N GLY A 97 3.46 -11.93 -37.49
CA GLY A 97 4.34 -11.14 -38.35
C GLY A 97 5.26 -10.17 -37.62
N LYS A 98 5.47 -10.34 -36.31
CA LYS A 98 6.28 -9.45 -35.48
C LYS A 98 7.72 -9.96 -35.34
N THR A 99 8.66 -9.02 -35.25
CA THR A 99 10.08 -9.31 -34.98
C THR A 99 10.28 -9.76 -33.54
N GLU A 100 11.43 -10.35 -33.21
CA GLU A 100 11.75 -10.76 -31.83
C GLU A 100 11.69 -9.59 -30.84
N ASP A 101 12.19 -8.41 -31.24
CA ASP A 101 12.10 -7.18 -30.43
C ASP A 101 10.66 -6.75 -30.16
N ASP A 102 9.78 -6.90 -31.15
CA ASP A 102 8.35 -6.59 -30.99
C ASP A 102 7.63 -7.59 -30.08
N LEU A 103 8.05 -8.85 -30.08
CA LEU A 103 7.54 -9.87 -29.15
C LEU A 103 7.95 -9.56 -27.71
N ILE A 104 9.22 -9.18 -27.48
CA ILE A 104 9.70 -8.76 -26.15
C ILE A 104 8.88 -7.57 -25.64
N ARG A 105 8.63 -6.58 -26.49
CA ARG A 105 7.82 -5.40 -26.15
C ARG A 105 6.37 -5.73 -25.82
N LEU A 106 5.75 -6.66 -26.55
CA LEU A 106 4.40 -7.13 -26.22
C LEU A 106 4.33 -7.78 -24.84
N VAL A 107 5.35 -8.54 -24.48
CA VAL A 107 5.48 -9.13 -23.14
C VAL A 107 5.64 -8.05 -22.08
N GLN A 108 6.52 -7.07 -22.30
CA GLN A 108 6.71 -5.93 -21.40
C GLN A 108 5.40 -5.14 -21.21
N LYS A 109 4.67 -4.85 -22.28
CA LYS A 109 3.37 -4.16 -22.23
C LYS A 109 2.34 -4.95 -21.43
N LYS A 110 2.22 -6.26 -21.66
CA LYS A 110 1.35 -7.14 -20.90
C LYS A 110 1.72 -7.19 -19.41
N ASN A 111 3.01 -7.26 -19.10
CA ASN A 111 3.50 -7.28 -17.72
C ASN A 111 3.26 -5.95 -17.02
N PHE A 112 3.44 -4.82 -17.71
CA PHE A 112 3.07 -3.50 -17.20
C PHE A 112 1.59 -3.45 -16.81
N PHE A 113 0.67 -3.82 -17.71
CA PHE A 113 -0.76 -3.82 -17.40
C PHE A 113 -1.09 -4.71 -16.19
N LYS A 114 -0.54 -5.92 -16.14
CA LYS A 114 -0.74 -6.82 -14.99
C LYS A 114 -0.23 -6.22 -13.69
N ARG A 115 0.98 -5.66 -13.70
CA ARG A 115 1.61 -5.03 -12.53
C ARG A 115 0.80 -3.83 -12.07
N PHE A 116 0.50 -2.92 -12.98
CA PHE A 116 -0.25 -1.70 -12.71
C PHE A 116 -1.62 -2.00 -12.11
N ILE A 117 -2.40 -2.90 -12.74
CA ILE A 117 -3.73 -3.28 -12.26
C ILE A 117 -3.64 -3.96 -10.89
N SER A 118 -2.69 -4.89 -10.70
CA SER A 118 -2.55 -5.64 -9.45
C SER A 118 -2.16 -4.74 -8.27
N VAL A 119 -1.17 -3.87 -8.45
CA VAL A 119 -0.69 -2.98 -7.38
C VAL A 119 -1.72 -1.88 -7.09
N THR A 120 -2.37 -1.31 -8.12
CA THR A 120 -3.42 -0.30 -7.93
C THR A 120 -4.66 -0.89 -7.24
N SER A 121 -5.06 -2.11 -7.59
CA SER A 121 -6.15 -2.80 -6.88
C SER A 121 -5.80 -3.03 -5.40
N TYR A 122 -4.55 -3.38 -5.12
CA TYR A 122 -4.08 -3.50 -3.74
C TYR A 122 -4.11 -2.17 -2.98
N LEU A 123 -3.74 -1.05 -3.62
CA LEU A 123 -3.87 0.29 -3.03
C LEU A 123 -5.32 0.63 -2.67
N VAL A 124 -6.30 0.25 -3.48
CA VAL A 124 -7.73 0.44 -3.16
C VAL A 124 -8.10 -0.32 -1.88
N VAL A 125 -7.76 -1.60 -1.79
CA VAL A 125 -8.04 -2.41 -0.60
C VAL A 125 -7.31 -1.86 0.63
N LEU A 126 -6.06 -1.45 0.48
CA LEU A 126 -5.27 -0.86 1.55
C LEU A 126 -5.88 0.47 2.04
N SER A 127 -6.42 1.29 1.13
CA SER A 127 -7.10 2.55 1.47
C SER A 127 -8.33 2.29 2.34
N ILE A 128 -9.17 1.33 1.94
CA ILE A 128 -10.35 0.92 2.70
C ILE A 128 -9.94 0.40 4.09
N PHE A 129 -8.86 -0.38 4.16
CA PHE A 129 -8.34 -0.89 5.42
C PHE A 129 -7.83 0.24 6.35
N ILE A 130 -7.13 1.24 5.82
CA ILE A 130 -6.68 2.41 6.57
C ILE A 130 -7.89 3.20 7.10
N ILE A 131 -8.93 3.41 6.29
CA ILE A 131 -10.18 4.05 6.73
C ILE A 131 -10.78 3.30 7.92
N LEU A 132 -10.84 1.96 7.87
CA LEU A 132 -11.36 1.15 8.97
C LEU A 132 -10.52 1.31 10.25
N ILE A 133 -9.18 1.29 10.15
CA ILE A 133 -8.28 1.53 11.29
C ILE A 133 -8.47 2.93 11.88
N CYS A 134 -8.63 3.96 11.03
CA CYS A 134 -8.89 5.33 11.46
C CYS A 134 -10.25 5.45 12.15
N SER A 135 -11.29 4.80 11.63
CA SER A 135 -12.63 4.77 12.24
C SER A 135 -12.63 4.13 13.64
N LEU A 136 -11.79 3.11 13.87
CA LEU A 136 -11.60 2.53 15.20
C LEU A 136 -11.04 3.56 16.20
N ASN A 137 -10.28 4.56 15.76
CA ASN A 137 -9.80 5.63 16.64
C ASN A 137 -10.96 6.41 17.26
N TYR A 138 -11.99 6.71 16.47
CA TYR A 138 -13.17 7.46 16.92
C TYR A 138 -14.00 6.68 17.94
N ILE A 139 -14.12 5.36 17.75
CA ILE A 139 -14.91 4.51 18.66
C ILE A 139 -14.19 4.34 20.01
N PHE A 140 -12.88 4.14 19.99
CA PHE A 140 -12.11 3.78 21.17
C PHE A 140 -11.30 4.93 21.79
N ASN A 141 -11.40 6.15 21.24
CA ASN A 141 -10.62 7.33 21.68
C ASN A 141 -9.13 7.03 21.87
N LEU A 142 -8.51 6.38 20.88
CA LEU A 142 -7.08 5.97 20.93
C LEU A 142 -6.09 7.14 20.78
N THR A 143 -6.61 8.37 20.83
CA THR A 143 -5.91 9.65 20.79
C THR A 143 -5.47 10.16 22.17
N ASP A 144 -5.82 9.45 23.25
CA ASP A 144 -5.43 9.83 24.61
C ASP A 144 -3.89 9.95 24.77
N ASN A 145 -3.46 10.84 25.66
CA ASN A 145 -2.04 10.98 25.99
C ASN A 145 -1.52 9.69 26.61
N ILE A 146 -0.42 9.17 26.07
CA ILE A 146 0.31 8.09 26.71
C ILE A 146 1.04 8.73 27.89
N ASP A 147 0.58 8.42 29.10
CA ASP A 147 1.16 8.95 30.32
C ASP A 147 2.52 8.26 30.57
N SER A 148 3.60 8.85 30.03
CA SER A 148 4.93 8.24 30.05
C SER A 148 5.56 8.14 31.44
N HIS A 149 4.94 8.73 32.46
CA HIS A 149 5.42 8.71 33.84
C HIS A 149 5.12 7.39 34.58
N GLN A 150 4.43 6.43 33.96
CA GLN A 150 4.01 5.19 34.63
C GLN A 150 4.59 3.89 34.04
N PHE A 151 5.54 3.96 33.09
CA PHE A 151 6.39 2.79 32.78
C PHE A 151 7.40 2.60 33.90
N THR A 152 6.92 2.11 35.03
CA THR A 152 7.71 1.77 36.21
C THR A 152 8.25 0.35 36.05
N PHE A 153 9.56 0.16 36.18
CA PHE A 153 10.21 -1.16 36.19
C PHE A 153 10.08 -1.90 37.54
N ASN A 154 9.41 -1.31 38.54
CA ASN A 154 9.10 -1.98 39.80
C ASN A 154 7.84 -2.84 39.65
N PHE A 155 8.02 -4.16 39.64
CA PHE A 155 6.97 -5.17 39.52
C PHE A 155 5.81 -5.02 40.52
N GLU A 156 6.04 -4.42 41.70
CA GLU A 156 5.03 -4.26 42.75
C GLU A 156 4.04 -3.09 42.53
N LYS A 157 4.35 -2.16 41.62
CA LYS A 157 3.51 -0.98 41.34
C LYS A 157 2.92 -0.97 39.92
N ILE A 158 3.06 -2.08 39.19
CA ILE A 158 2.56 -2.19 37.82
C ILE A 158 1.06 -2.43 37.87
N ASP A 159 0.29 -1.43 37.44
CA ASP A 159 -1.10 -1.65 37.04
C ASP A 159 -1.09 -2.37 35.68
N ILE A 160 -1.42 -3.66 35.71
CA ILE A 160 -1.46 -4.54 34.54
C ILE A 160 -2.47 -4.03 33.51
N SER A 161 -3.62 -3.51 33.97
CA SER A 161 -4.69 -3.02 33.10
C SER A 161 -4.24 -1.77 32.33
N LEU A 162 -3.60 -0.84 33.03
CA LEU A 162 -3.09 0.38 32.43
C LEU A 162 -1.93 0.10 31.46
N THR A 163 -1.01 -0.79 31.85
CA THR A 163 0.13 -1.18 31.01
C THR A 163 -0.34 -1.85 29.72
N LEU A 164 -1.35 -2.72 29.81
CA LEU A 164 -1.96 -3.36 28.64
C LEU A 164 -2.64 -2.34 27.72
N LYS A 165 -3.41 -1.39 28.29
CA LYS A 165 -4.06 -0.31 27.53
C LYS A 165 -3.04 0.54 26.79
N ASN A 166 -1.98 0.98 27.47
CA ASN A 166 -0.92 1.79 26.87
C ASN A 166 -0.15 1.02 25.78
N SER A 167 0.13 -0.26 26.00
CA SER A 167 0.77 -1.11 24.98
C SER A 167 -0.10 -1.25 23.73
N LEU A 168 -1.42 -1.42 23.88
CA LEU A 168 -2.35 -1.49 22.75
C LEU A 168 -2.39 -0.19 21.96
N ILE A 169 -2.40 0.97 22.64
CA ILE A 169 -2.36 2.29 21.99
C ILE A 169 -1.04 2.48 21.21
N VAL A 170 0.09 2.10 21.79
CA VAL A 170 1.41 2.17 21.11
C VAL A 170 1.42 1.28 19.87
N CYS A 171 1.01 0.01 19.99
CA CYS A 171 0.93 -0.91 18.86
C CYS A 171 0.04 -0.37 17.75
N TYR A 172 -1.16 0.13 18.10
CA TYR A 172 -2.07 0.74 17.13
C TYR A 172 -1.42 1.90 16.37
N ARG A 173 -0.71 2.80 17.08
CA ARG A 173 -0.04 3.95 16.45
C ARG A 173 1.11 3.56 15.53
N ILE A 174 1.91 2.55 15.90
CA ILE A 174 2.95 2.00 15.02
C ILE A 174 2.30 1.45 13.75
N ILE A 175 1.25 0.64 13.92
CA ILE A 175 0.53 -0.01 12.82
C ILE A 175 -0.06 1.03 11.87
N LEU A 176 -0.77 2.04 12.40
CA LEU A 176 -1.36 3.10 11.59
C LEU A 176 -0.30 3.87 10.80
N ASN A 177 0.76 4.34 11.46
CA ASN A 177 1.84 5.07 10.78
C ASN A 177 2.54 4.23 9.71
N TYR A 178 2.79 2.95 10.01
CA TYR A 178 3.37 2.03 9.04
C TYR A 178 2.50 1.88 7.80
N PHE A 179 1.19 1.69 7.97
CA PHE A 179 0.29 1.54 6.82
C PHE A 179 0.14 2.83 6.02
N LEU A 180 0.12 4.00 6.67
CA LEU A 180 0.11 5.30 5.98
C LEU A 180 1.38 5.49 5.13
N LEU A 181 2.56 5.20 5.68
CA LEU A 181 3.81 5.34 4.94
C LEU A 181 3.95 4.29 3.83
N ASN A 182 3.55 3.05 4.10
CA ASN A 182 3.56 1.97 3.10
C ASN A 182 2.63 2.30 1.93
N TYR A 183 1.47 2.89 2.21
CA TYR A 183 0.56 3.37 1.19
C TYR A 183 1.21 4.42 0.29
N LEU A 184 1.80 5.47 0.88
CA LEU A 184 2.49 6.53 0.13
C LEU A 184 3.61 5.96 -0.76
N LEU A 185 4.40 5.04 -0.23
CA LEU A 185 5.45 4.36 -0.99
C LEU A 185 4.89 3.60 -2.19
N LEU A 186 3.80 2.85 -1.99
CA LEU A 186 3.16 2.09 -3.06
C LEU A 186 2.55 2.99 -4.13
N THR A 187 1.98 4.13 -3.73
CA THR A 187 1.50 5.14 -4.68
C THR A 187 2.66 5.69 -5.52
N LEU A 188 3.79 6.04 -4.90
CA LEU A 188 4.99 6.47 -5.62
C LEU A 188 5.53 5.39 -6.56
N PHE A 189 5.49 4.12 -6.14
CA PHE A 189 5.89 2.99 -6.96
C PHE A 189 5.01 2.83 -8.20
N VAL A 190 3.68 2.93 -8.06
CA VAL A 190 2.76 2.88 -9.20
C VAL A 190 2.99 4.06 -10.15
N ALA A 191 3.17 5.27 -9.61
CA ALA A 191 3.48 6.45 -10.42
C ALA A 191 4.80 6.31 -11.18
N SER A 192 5.84 5.78 -10.53
CA SER A 192 7.15 5.53 -11.16
C SER A 192 7.06 4.46 -12.25
N SER A 193 6.34 3.37 -11.99
CA SER A 193 6.11 2.31 -12.98
C SER A 193 5.31 2.81 -14.19
N ALA A 194 4.34 3.70 -13.98
CA ALA A 194 3.61 4.35 -15.06
C ALA A 194 4.52 5.27 -15.88
N TYR A 195 5.37 6.06 -15.22
CA TYR A 195 6.34 6.93 -15.86
C TYR A 195 7.32 6.15 -16.75
N GLU A 196 7.93 5.08 -16.23
CA GLU A 196 8.83 4.20 -16.99
C GLU A 196 8.17 3.68 -18.27
N TYR A 197 6.93 3.21 -18.16
CA TYR A 197 6.17 2.71 -19.29
C TYR A 197 5.81 3.82 -20.29
N TYR A 198 5.39 5.00 -19.82
CA TYR A 198 5.03 6.12 -20.71
C TYR A 198 6.24 6.66 -21.46
N ILE A 199 7.39 6.82 -20.81
CA ILE A 199 8.64 7.22 -21.48
C ILE A 199 9.04 6.17 -22.51
N SER A 200 8.98 4.88 -22.17
CA SER A 200 9.29 3.82 -23.13
C SER A 200 8.39 3.82 -24.38
N GLU A 201 7.10 4.18 -24.26
CA GLU A 201 6.20 4.32 -25.41
C GLU A 201 6.41 5.64 -26.17
N ILE A 202 6.78 6.74 -25.49
CA ILE A 202 7.08 8.02 -26.14
C ILE A 202 8.38 7.92 -26.95
N ASP A 203 9.44 7.35 -26.38
CA ASP A 203 10.73 7.15 -27.05
C ASP A 203 10.65 6.25 -28.29
N LYS A 204 9.59 5.43 -28.37
CA LYS A 204 9.26 4.63 -29.53
C LYS A 204 8.68 5.46 -30.68
N HIS A 205 7.97 6.55 -30.37
CA HIS A 205 7.39 7.46 -31.35
C HIS A 205 8.35 8.63 -31.61
N LYS A 206 9.64 8.36 -31.80
CA LYS A 206 10.59 9.38 -32.28
C LYS A 206 10.05 9.95 -33.59
N ILE A 207 9.56 11.18 -33.51
CA ILE A 207 9.46 12.05 -34.68
C ILE A 207 10.91 12.36 -35.05
N LEU A 208 11.24 12.10 -36.31
CA LEU A 208 12.50 12.36 -37.01
C LEU A 208 13.40 13.42 -36.35
#